data_AF-A0A0D2VGK8-F1
#
_entry.id   AF-A0A0D2VGK8-F1
#
_cell.length_a   1.000
_cell.length_b   1.000
_cell.length_c   1.000
_cell.angle_alpha   90.00
_cell.angle_beta   90.00
_cell.angle_gamma   90.00
#
_symmetry.space_group_name_H-M   'P 1'
#
loop_
_entity.id
_entity.type
_entity.pdbx_description
1 polymer ?
#
loop_
_entity_poly.entity_id
_entity_poly.type
_entity_poly.pdbx_seq_one_letter_code
_entity_poly.pdbx_strand_id
1 'polypeptide(L)'
;MNLMLKANPNPNPKDDAKKTRTVDLGNGSSVIYVPRFLAYDVAWEFFNYLDNHIPWTRPTLRVFGRSCTQPRDTCYVASAGLPDLIYSGYQPHAYSWDDFPPLKDILDAVGIVMTRSSMDQPRKLLLFPLDANGILS
;
A
#
# COMPACT_ATOMS: atom_id res chain seq x y z
N MET A 1 -3.19 -17.98 -2.57
CA MET A 1 -2.15 -18.99 -2.18
C MET A 1 -1.92 -18.77 -0.70
N ASN A 2 -1.79 -19.81 0.13
CA ASN A 2 -1.78 -19.63 1.60
C ASN A 2 -0.45 -18.99 2.05
N LEU A 3 -0.40 -17.65 2.12
CA LEU A 3 0.80 -16.88 2.47
C LEU A 3 1.17 -16.90 3.97
N MET A 4 0.41 -17.64 4.79
CA MET A 4 0.87 -17.93 6.15
C MET A 4 2.06 -18.89 6.08
N LEU A 5 3.25 -18.31 6.29
CA LEU A 5 4.46 -18.96 6.78
C LEU A 5 5.26 -19.77 5.74
N LYS A 6 5.76 -19.13 4.68
CA LYS A 6 7.06 -19.57 4.17
C LYS A 6 8.15 -18.82 4.94
N ALA A 7 8.66 -19.49 5.97
CA ALA A 7 9.86 -19.06 6.65
C ALA A 7 11.03 -19.09 5.67
N ASN A 8 11.90 -18.09 5.76
CA ASN A 8 13.09 -17.94 4.95
C ASN A 8 13.92 -19.25 5.01
N PRO A 9 14.21 -19.93 3.88
CA PRO A 9 14.91 -21.21 3.88
C PRO A 9 16.37 -21.13 4.36
N ASN A 10 16.91 -19.92 4.54
CA ASN A 10 18.24 -19.70 5.10
C ASN A 10 18.22 -18.54 6.12
N PRO A 11 17.98 -18.80 7.41
CA PRO A 11 18.04 -17.77 8.44
C PRO A 11 19.50 -17.37 8.65
N ASN A 12 19.85 -16.13 8.29
CA ASN A 12 21.19 -15.63 8.57
C ASN A 12 21.28 -15.34 10.09
N PRO A 13 22.31 -15.81 10.82
CA PRO A 13 22.42 -15.62 12.28
C PRO A 13 22.50 -14.15 12.76
N LYS A 14 22.50 -13.18 11.84
CA LYS A 14 22.41 -11.74 12.11
C LYS A 14 20.98 -11.19 12.00
N ASP A 15 19.98 -12.04 11.74
CA ASP A 15 18.59 -11.62 11.56
C ASP A 15 17.85 -11.29 12.85
N ASP A 16 18.44 -11.58 14.01
CA ASP A 16 17.90 -11.29 15.35
C ASP A 16 17.80 -9.79 15.70
N ALA A 17 18.17 -8.88 14.78
CA ALA A 17 18.35 -7.46 15.08
C ALA A 17 17.45 -6.47 14.32
N LYS A 18 16.28 -6.88 13.79
CA LYS A 18 15.33 -5.92 13.19
C LYS A 18 13.94 -6.02 13.81
N LYS A 19 13.84 -5.62 15.09
CA LYS A 19 12.57 -5.38 15.78
C LYS A 19 11.80 -4.27 15.06
N THR A 20 10.48 -4.40 15.00
CA THR A 20 9.55 -3.32 14.66
C THR A 20 9.88 -2.07 15.49
N ARG A 21 9.94 -0.91 14.85
CA ARG A 21 10.26 0.36 15.50
C ARG A 21 9.08 1.30 15.38
N THR A 22 8.69 1.93 16.47
CA THR A 22 7.74 3.05 16.44
C THR A 22 8.52 4.34 16.61
N VAL A 23 8.37 5.25 15.66
CA VAL A 23 8.95 6.60 15.69
C VAL A 23 7.81 7.57 15.95
N ASP A 24 7.87 8.28 17.07
CA ASP A 24 6.95 9.37 17.37
C ASP A 24 7.33 10.59 16.51
N LEU A 25 6.34 11.15 15.81
CA LEU A 25 6.50 12.36 15.00
C LEU A 25 6.04 13.61 15.74
N GLY A 26 5.50 13.47 16.96
CA GLY A 26 4.87 14.54 17.71
C GLY A 26 3.40 14.74 17.32
N ASN A 27 2.70 15.59 18.07
CA ASN A 27 1.29 15.94 17.84
C ASN A 27 0.35 14.72 17.76
N GLY A 28 0.67 13.65 18.50
CA GLY A 28 -0.11 12.40 18.51
C GLY A 28 0.06 11.55 17.26
N SER A 29 1.01 11.87 16.37
CA SER A 29 1.30 11.11 15.15
C SER A 29 2.52 10.21 15.35
N SER A 30 2.48 8.98 14.82
CA SER A 30 3.61 8.05 14.88
C SER A 30 3.74 7.22 13.61
N VAL A 31 4.95 6.71 13.37
CA VAL A 31 5.29 5.82 12.25
C VAL A 31 5.74 4.49 12.80
N ILE A 32 5.13 3.40 12.32
CA ILE A 32 5.54 2.04 12.62
C ILE A 32 6.37 1.51 11.45
N TYR A 33 7.65 1.29 11.68
CA TYR A 33 8.57 0.71 10.72
C TYR A 33 8.74 -0.79 10.98
N VAL A 34 8.32 -1.60 10.01
CA VAL A 34 8.44 -3.07 10.04
C VAL A 34 9.45 -3.51 8.98
N PRO A 35 10.74 -3.57 9.33
CA PRO A 35 11.77 -4.05 8.41
C PRO A 35 11.55 -5.52 8.04
N ARG A 36 11.81 -5.88 6.78
CA ARG A 36 11.60 -7.25 6.25
C ARG A 36 10.18 -7.76 6.53
N PHE A 37 9.20 -6.89 6.32
CA PHE A 37 7.77 -7.21 6.44
C PHE A 37 7.39 -8.46 5.64
N LEU A 38 8.00 -8.62 4.46
CA LEU A 38 7.94 -9.82 3.65
C LEU A 38 9.33 -10.45 3.54
N ALA A 39 9.37 -11.77 3.41
CA ALA A 39 10.58 -12.48 3.01
C ALA A 39 11.00 -12.04 1.59
N TYR A 40 12.30 -12.13 1.29
CA TYR A 40 12.86 -11.59 0.05
C TYR A 40 12.23 -12.21 -1.21
N ASP A 41 12.11 -13.54 -1.23
CA ASP A 41 11.50 -14.33 -2.29
C ASP A 41 10.04 -13.93 -2.52
N VAL A 42 9.25 -13.83 -1.44
CA VAL A 42 7.84 -13.40 -1.50
C VAL A 42 7.72 -11.96 -1.99
N ALA A 43 8.57 -11.05 -1.50
CA ALA A 43 8.60 -9.66 -1.96
C ALA A 43 8.93 -9.56 -3.46
N TRP A 44 9.84 -10.43 -3.94
CA TRP A 44 10.22 -10.50 -5.35
C TRP A 44 9.08 -11.03 -6.23
N GLU A 45 8.36 -12.05 -5.78
CA GLU A 45 7.17 -12.56 -6.47
C GLU A 45 6.09 -11.47 -6.61
N PHE A 46 5.80 -10.74 -5.52
CA PHE A 46 4.87 -9.62 -5.58
C PHE A 46 5.35 -8.51 -6.49
N PHE A 47 6.64 -8.15 -6.43
CA PHE A 47 7.21 -7.15 -7.33
C PHE A 47 6.99 -7.52 -8.80
N ASN A 48 7.33 -8.75 -9.19
CA ASN A 48 7.15 -9.22 -10.57
C ASN A 48 5.67 -9.22 -10.97
N TYR A 49 4.76 -9.62 -10.07
CA TYR A 49 3.33 -9.57 -10.34
C TYR A 49 2.87 -8.13 -10.59
N LEU A 50 3.22 -7.21 -9.68
CA LEU A 50 2.84 -5.80 -9.75
C LEU A 50 3.34 -5.14 -11.03
N ASP A 51 4.58 -5.40 -11.42
CA ASP A 51 5.21 -4.82 -12.60
C ASP A 51 4.54 -5.28 -13.91
N ASN A 52 4.12 -6.55 -13.97
CA ASN A 52 3.66 -7.16 -15.22
C ASN A 52 2.13 -7.24 -15.39
N HIS A 53 1.36 -7.21 -14.30
CA HIS A 53 -0.08 -7.49 -14.36
C HIS A 53 -0.96 -6.30 -14.01
N ILE A 54 -0.42 -5.28 -13.33
CA ILE A 54 -1.20 -4.11 -12.97
C ILE A 54 -1.26 -3.16 -14.17
N PRO A 55 -2.46 -2.72 -14.58
CA PRO A 55 -2.63 -1.77 -15.67
C PRO A 55 -2.28 -0.36 -15.19
N TRP A 56 -0.98 -0.11 -15.05
CA TRP A 56 -0.44 1.17 -14.63
C TRP A 56 -0.81 2.28 -15.62
N THR A 57 -1.35 3.38 -15.12
CA THR A 57 -1.75 4.54 -15.93
C THR A 57 -1.11 5.84 -15.42
N ARG A 58 -0.76 6.74 -16.35
CA ARG A 58 -0.21 8.06 -16.04
C ARG A 58 -1.18 9.17 -16.42
N PRO A 59 -2.16 9.49 -15.57
CA PRO A 59 -3.15 10.50 -15.91
C PRO A 59 -2.53 11.91 -15.90
N THR A 60 -3.14 12.80 -16.68
CA THR A 60 -2.90 14.24 -16.58
C THR A 60 -3.95 14.84 -15.65
N LEU A 61 -3.48 15.53 -14.61
CA LEU A 61 -4.31 16.19 -13.60
C LEU A 61 -4.39 17.68 -13.85
N ARG A 62 -5.38 18.34 -13.24
CA ARG A 62 -5.41 19.81 -13.13
C ARG A 62 -4.91 20.25 -11.76
N VAL A 63 -3.77 20.91 -11.72
CA VAL A 63 -3.14 21.42 -10.49
C VAL A 63 -2.88 22.91 -10.67
N PHE A 64 -3.42 23.75 -9.78
CA PHE A 64 -3.33 25.23 -9.87
C PHE A 64 -3.70 25.79 -11.25
N GLY A 65 -4.76 25.24 -11.86
CA GLY A 65 -5.24 25.65 -13.18
C GLY A 65 -4.39 25.19 -14.37
N ARG A 66 -3.30 24.44 -14.14
CA ARG A 66 -2.43 23.88 -15.18
C ARG A 66 -2.63 22.38 -15.33
N SER A 67 -2.52 21.88 -16.56
CA SER A 67 -2.51 20.45 -16.84
C SER A 67 -1.12 19.88 -16.62
N CYS A 68 -0.99 18.93 -15.70
CA CYS A 68 0.28 18.32 -15.33
C CYS A 68 0.17 16.79 -15.38
N THR A 69 1.09 16.14 -16.07
CA THR A 69 1.23 14.68 -16.05
C THR A 69 1.89 14.26 -14.75
N GLN A 70 1.35 13.23 -14.09
CA GLN A 70 1.96 12.74 -12.86
C GLN A 70 3.37 12.18 -13.13
N PRO A 71 4.32 12.38 -12.21
CA PRO A 71 5.69 11.84 -12.37
C PRO A 71 5.78 10.34 -12.05
N ARG A 72 4.65 9.66 -11.83
CA ARG A 72 4.54 8.24 -11.48
C ARG A 72 3.31 7.64 -12.13
N ASP A 73 3.36 6.33 -12.37
CA ASP A 73 2.19 5.58 -12.79
C ASP A 73 1.34 5.18 -11.59
N THR A 74 0.04 5.03 -11.82
CA THR A 74 -0.96 4.78 -10.79
C THR A 74 -2.01 3.79 -11.27
N CYS A 75 -2.53 3.00 -10.34
CA CYS A 75 -3.68 2.12 -10.53
C CYS A 75 -4.50 2.16 -9.24
N TYR A 76 -5.82 2.21 -9.37
CA TYR A 76 -6.75 2.29 -8.24
C TYR A 76 -7.52 0.99 -8.12
N VAL A 77 -7.53 0.43 -6.91
CA VAL A 77 -8.27 -0.78 -6.58
C VAL A 77 -9.15 -0.47 -5.38
N ALA A 78 -10.44 -0.78 -5.47
CA ALA A 78 -11.42 -0.42 -4.45
C ALA A 78 -12.46 -1.52 -4.25
N SER A 79 -13.06 -1.54 -3.07
CA SER A 79 -14.22 -2.39 -2.80
C SER A 79 -15.46 -1.81 -3.48
N ALA A 80 -16.35 -2.70 -3.93
CA ALA A 80 -17.63 -2.29 -4.52
C ALA A 80 -18.49 -1.47 -3.53
N GLY A 81 -19.27 -0.54 -4.06
CA GLY A 81 -20.20 0.30 -3.28
C GLY A 81 -19.55 1.51 -2.59
N LEU A 82 -18.25 1.75 -2.80
CA LEU A 82 -17.62 2.99 -2.39
C LEU A 82 -17.93 4.13 -3.37
N PRO A 83 -18.04 5.39 -2.90
CA PRO A 83 -18.15 6.54 -3.79
C PRO A 83 -16.96 6.63 -4.75
N ASP A 84 -17.21 7.10 -5.96
CA ASP A 84 -16.16 7.37 -6.93
C ASP A 84 -15.13 8.34 -6.36
N LEU A 85 -13.86 7.98 -6.46
CA LEU A 85 -12.77 8.89 -6.12
C LEU A 85 -12.69 9.96 -7.22
N ILE A 86 -12.80 11.22 -6.84
CA ILE A 86 -12.60 12.37 -7.74
C ILE A 86 -11.61 13.31 -7.06
N TYR A 87 -10.51 13.62 -7.75
CA TYR A 87 -9.52 14.57 -7.25
C TYR A 87 -8.91 15.35 -8.40
N SER A 88 -8.62 16.64 -8.19
CA SER A 88 -7.96 17.49 -9.21
C SER A 88 -8.64 17.46 -10.60
N GLY A 89 -9.97 17.32 -10.62
CA GLY A 89 -10.78 17.20 -11.84
C GLY A 89 -10.58 15.88 -12.62
N TYR A 90 -9.94 14.88 -12.01
CA TYR A 90 -9.72 13.55 -12.55
C TYR A 90 -10.52 12.52 -11.75
N GLN A 91 -11.18 11.61 -12.47
CA GLN A 91 -11.89 10.47 -11.92
C GLN A 91 -11.18 9.19 -12.41
N PRO A 92 -10.34 8.54 -11.58
CA PRO A 92 -9.74 7.27 -11.95
C PRO A 92 -10.76 6.15 -12.10
N HIS A 93 -10.46 5.20 -12.98
CA HIS A 93 -11.12 3.90 -12.99
C HIS A 93 -10.63 3.08 -11.80
N ALA A 94 -11.57 2.61 -10.98
CA ALA A 94 -11.28 1.73 -9.85
C ALA A 94 -11.58 0.27 -10.23
N TYR A 95 -10.55 -0.57 -10.16
CA TYR A 95 -10.67 -2.01 -10.34
C TYR A 95 -11.15 -2.70 -9.06
N SER A 96 -11.71 -3.91 -9.20
CA SER A 96 -12.06 -4.75 -8.05
C SER A 96 -10.82 -5.41 -7.46
N TRP A 97 -10.84 -5.70 -6.17
CA TRP A 97 -9.84 -6.56 -5.55
C TRP A 97 -9.81 -7.97 -6.16
N ASP A 98 -10.93 -8.44 -6.72
CA ASP A 98 -11.02 -9.74 -7.41
C ASP A 98 -10.20 -9.78 -8.70
N ASP A 99 -9.97 -8.64 -9.34
CA ASP A 99 -9.19 -8.54 -10.58
C ASP A 99 -7.70 -8.79 -10.34
N PHE A 100 -7.24 -8.56 -9.10
CA PHE A 100 -5.84 -8.72 -8.71
C PHE A 100 -5.71 -9.51 -7.39
N PRO A 101 -5.94 -10.83 -7.41
CA PRO A 101 -5.95 -11.65 -6.20
C PRO A 101 -4.72 -11.50 -5.29
N PRO A 102 -3.46 -11.37 -5.80
CA PRO A 102 -2.28 -11.18 -4.95
C PRO A 102 -2.32 -9.90 -4.10
N LEU A 103 -3.06 -8.86 -4.51
CA LEU A 103 -3.18 -7.63 -3.71
C LEU A 103 -3.98 -7.87 -2.42
N LYS A 104 -4.91 -8.82 -2.41
CA LYS A 104 -5.65 -9.20 -1.19
C LYS A 104 -4.70 -9.84 -0.18
N ASP A 105 -3.79 -10.69 -0.64
CA ASP A 105 -2.79 -11.32 0.22
C ASP A 105 -1.87 -10.27 0.89
N ILE A 106 -1.47 -9.23 0.14
CA ILE A 106 -0.71 -8.09 0.69
C ILE A 106 -1.55 -7.32 1.72
N LEU A 107 -2.82 -7.02 1.40
CA LEU A 107 -3.73 -6.31 2.30
C LEU A 107 -3.92 -7.06 3.62
N ASP A 108 -4.13 -8.37 3.56
CA ASP A 108 -4.30 -9.22 4.75
C ASP A 108 -3.03 -9.27 5.59
N ALA A 109 -1.85 -9.38 4.96
CA ALA A 109 -0.57 -9.34 5.67
C ALA A 109 -0.39 -8.00 6.43
N VAL A 110 -0.75 -6.88 5.80
CA VAL A 110 -0.65 -5.56 6.45
C VAL A 110 -1.67 -5.44 7.58
N GLY A 111 -2.89 -5.95 7.37
CA GLY A 111 -3.94 -6.00 8.40
C GLY A 111 -3.48 -6.73 9.66
N ILE A 112 -2.84 -7.90 9.52
CA ILE A 112 -2.30 -8.67 10.65
C ILE A 112 -1.27 -7.86 11.44
N VAL A 113 -0.39 -7.13 10.76
CA VAL A 113 0.62 -6.29 11.41
C VAL A 113 -0.01 -5.09 12.11
N MET A 114 -0.95 -4.40 11.47
CA MET A 114 -1.66 -3.28 12.10
C MET A 114 -2.48 -3.73 13.30
N THR A 115 -3.20 -4.86 13.22
CA THR A 115 -3.95 -5.42 14.36
C THR A 115 -3.03 -5.86 15.51
N ARG A 116 -1.81 -6.33 15.21
CA ARG A 116 -0.80 -6.60 16.24
C ARG A 116 -0.22 -5.34 16.87
N SER A 117 -0.21 -4.21 16.15
CA SER A 117 0.34 -2.94 16.62
C SER A 117 -0.70 -2.01 17.27
N SER A 118 -1.98 -2.18 16.97
CA SER A 118 -3.08 -1.38 17.50
C SER A 118 -4.28 -2.28 17.72
N MET A 119 -4.66 -2.46 18.99
CA MET A 119 -6.00 -2.96 19.31
C MET A 119 -7.03 -1.96 18.79
N ASP A 120 -7.84 -2.44 17.85
CA ASP A 120 -9.16 -1.97 17.42
C ASP A 120 -9.25 -0.58 16.78
N GLN A 121 -9.20 -0.51 15.43
CA GLN A 121 -9.89 0.51 14.61
C GLN A 121 -10.19 -0.04 13.20
N PRO A 122 -11.29 0.42 12.55
CA PRO A 122 -11.78 -0.11 11.27
C PRO A 122 -10.85 0.22 10.08
N ARG A 123 -10.79 -0.74 9.16
CA ARG A 123 -9.83 -0.87 8.06
C ARG A 123 -9.98 0.25 7.02
N LYS A 124 -8.98 1.11 6.91
CA LYS A 124 -8.74 1.93 5.71
C LYS A 124 -7.26 1.87 5.36
N LEU A 125 -6.89 0.96 4.45
CA LEU A 125 -5.55 0.95 3.87
C LEU A 125 -5.53 2.01 2.76
N LEU A 126 -5.11 3.23 3.09
CA LEU A 126 -4.76 4.24 2.10
C LEU A 126 -3.31 3.99 1.68
N LEU A 127 -3.11 3.37 0.51
CA LEU A 127 -1.85 3.50 -0.19
C LEU A 127 -1.85 4.90 -0.83
N PHE A 128 -0.88 5.72 -0.44
CA PHE A 128 -0.69 7.17 -0.66
C PHE A 128 -1.19 8.09 0.48
N PRO A 129 -0.34 9.01 0.97
CA PRO A 129 -0.78 10.09 1.83
C PRO A 129 -1.54 11.10 0.96
N LEU A 130 -2.86 11.12 1.09
CA LEU A 130 -3.64 12.32 0.84
C LEU A 130 -3.86 12.94 2.20
N ASP A 131 -3.31 14.13 2.42
CA ASP A 131 -3.74 14.96 3.54
C ASP A 131 -5.22 15.33 3.34
N ALA A 132 -5.86 15.82 4.40
CA ALA A 132 -7.28 16.21 4.38
C ALA A 132 -7.62 17.33 3.36
N ASN A 133 -6.64 17.81 2.59
CA ASN A 133 -6.77 18.86 1.59
C ASN A 133 -6.44 18.40 0.16
N GLY A 134 -6.02 17.15 -0.06
CA GLY A 134 -5.78 16.62 -1.39
C GLY A 134 -4.68 17.33 -2.18
N ILE A 135 -3.64 17.87 -1.52
CA ILE A 135 -2.53 18.55 -2.19
C ILE A 135 -1.26 17.72 -2.03
N LEU A 136 -0.68 17.32 -3.18
CA LEU A 136 0.72 16.88 -3.25
C LEU A 136 1.60 18.11 -3.00
N SER A 137 2.28 18.15 -1.84
CA SER A 137 3.48 18.97 -1.67
C SER A 137 4.72 18.10 -1.76
#